data_AF-A0A9P9ETR7-F1
#
_entry.id   AF-A0A9P9ETR7-F1
#
_cell.length_a   1.000
_cell.length_b   1.000
_cell.length_c   1.000
_cell.angle_alpha   90.00
_cell.angle_beta   90.00
_cell.angle_gamma   90.00
#
_symmetry.space_group_name_H-M   'P 1'
#
loop_
_entity.id
_entity.type
_entity.pdbx_description
1 polymer ?
#
loop_
_entity_poly.entity_id
_entity_poly.type
_entity_poly.pdbx_seq_one_letter_code
_entity_poly.pdbx_strand_id
1 'polypeptide(L)'
;MLFDSITSYADTGNFDGRSIFQGMGFMICQTLLFVAAWKAIDSYVSHNGPIAQARTFTFLNSWAYSAASFVLMILIASPSHEKTARSLYHASKFWEYIDVLGVRAGGGLIDLHFAFHHLTTPYLSYVRVVLHSDGWRVLAMLNTLHHGLMYAYFGGAGLLRPALEVTGTIQLVVGISGEAWMLWARLGKAEEVVWPHAVGLGLLSSYLVLWVRDVRMRRRQHVGDGQSSTKEE
;
A
#
# COMPACT_ATOMS: atom_id res chain seq x y z
N MET A 1 12.48 -1.78 20.99
CA MET A 1 13.16 -0.47 21.06
C MET A 1 12.83 0.47 19.90
N LEU A 2 13.05 0.11 18.62
CA LEU A 2 12.77 1.04 17.49
C LEU A 2 11.26 1.26 17.25
N PHE A 3 10.46 0.19 17.32
CA PHE A 3 8.99 0.27 17.20
C PHE A 3 8.35 0.89 18.44
N ASP A 4 8.94 0.72 19.63
CA ASP A 4 8.46 1.37 20.86
C ASP A 4 8.59 2.89 20.78
N SER A 5 9.59 3.41 20.04
CA SER A 5 9.74 4.85 19.78
C SER A 5 8.75 5.41 18.75
N ILE A 6 7.98 4.58 18.03
CA ILE A 6 6.89 5.07 17.16
C ILE A 6 5.55 4.90 17.88
N THR A 7 5.41 3.87 18.72
CA THR A 7 4.16 3.55 19.43
C THR A 7 4.01 4.24 20.78
N SER A 8 5.10 4.59 21.47
CA SER A 8 5.08 5.37 22.72
C SER A 8 4.56 6.80 22.52
N TYR A 9 4.58 7.34 21.29
CA TYR A 9 4.08 8.68 20.99
C TYR A 9 2.58 8.72 20.71
N ALA A 10 1.97 7.58 20.37
CA ALA A 10 0.53 7.48 20.21
C ALA A 10 -0.23 7.38 21.55
N ASP A 11 0.48 7.26 22.68
CA ASP A 11 -0.10 6.99 24.01
C ASP A 11 -0.70 8.21 24.73
N THR A 12 -0.31 9.43 24.37
CA THR A 12 -0.67 10.60 25.19
C THR A 12 -1.87 11.39 24.68
N GLY A 13 -2.34 11.10 23.45
CA GLY A 13 -3.29 11.98 22.75
C GLY A 13 -2.76 13.41 22.50
N ASN A 14 -1.53 13.69 22.93
CA ASN A 14 -0.82 14.95 22.82
C ASN A 14 0.27 14.76 21.76
N PHE A 15 -0.14 14.87 20.50
CA PHE A 15 0.79 15.04 19.40
C PHE A 15 1.40 16.43 19.51
N ASP A 16 2.45 16.56 20.31
CA ASP A 16 3.27 17.77 20.25
C ASP A 16 3.94 17.85 18.87
N GLY A 17 4.24 19.05 18.40
CA GLY A 17 4.85 19.22 17.07
C GLY A 17 6.13 18.41 16.89
N ARG A 18 6.89 18.15 17.96
CA ARG A 18 8.14 17.39 17.92
C ARG A 18 7.93 15.94 17.53
N SER A 19 6.88 15.28 18.03
CA SER A 19 6.53 13.90 17.68
C SER A 19 6.18 13.73 16.20
N ILE A 20 5.48 14.71 15.61
CA ILE A 20 5.14 14.74 14.18
C ILE A 20 6.42 14.90 13.35
N PHE A 21 7.31 15.84 13.73
CA PHE A 21 8.57 16.05 13.02
C PHE A 21 9.49 14.82 13.08
N GLN A 22 9.55 14.12 14.21
CA GLN A 22 10.33 12.89 14.34
C GLN A 22 9.78 11.76 13.46
N GLY A 23 8.45 11.55 13.47
CA GLY A 23 7.81 10.54 12.62
C GLY A 23 7.99 10.84 11.12
N MET A 24 7.77 12.09 10.70
CA MET A 24 8.04 12.52 9.32
C MET A 24 9.51 12.38 8.93
N GLY A 25 10.44 12.78 9.80
CA GLY A 25 11.87 12.62 9.55
C GLY A 25 12.26 11.16 9.34
N PHE A 26 11.74 10.26 10.17
CA PHE A 26 11.93 8.82 10.00
C PHE A 26 11.38 8.32 8.66
N MET A 27 10.16 8.70 8.28
CA MET A 27 9.57 8.29 7.00
C MET A 27 10.39 8.78 5.80
N ILE A 28 10.86 10.03 5.83
CA ILE A 28 11.70 10.58 4.76
C ILE A 28 13.00 9.79 4.66
N CYS A 29 13.68 9.53 5.78
CA CYS A 29 14.89 8.70 5.79
C CYS A 29 14.64 7.30 5.23
N GLN A 30 13.53 6.65 5.63
CA GLN A 30 13.14 5.34 5.09
C GLN A 30 12.89 5.38 3.58
N THR A 31 12.16 6.39 3.08
CA THR A 31 11.93 6.57 1.64
C THR A 31 13.22 6.83 0.90
N LEU A 32 14.14 7.65 1.42
CA LEU A 32 15.43 7.91 0.80
C LEU A 32 16.29 6.64 0.72
N LEU A 33 16.35 5.87 1.80
CA LEU A 33 17.05 4.58 1.82
C LEU A 33 16.43 3.59 0.83
N PHE A 34 15.10 3.52 0.78
CA PHE A 34 14.37 2.69 -0.17
C PHE A 34 14.66 3.09 -1.62
N VAL A 35 14.59 4.38 -1.95
CA VAL A 35 14.86 4.89 -3.31
C VAL A 35 16.31 4.63 -3.70
N ALA A 36 17.26 4.80 -2.78
CA ALA A 36 18.66 4.48 -3.01
C ALA A 36 18.85 2.98 -3.29
N ALA A 37 18.23 2.11 -2.50
CA ALA A 37 18.26 0.66 -2.70
C ALA A 37 17.63 0.26 -4.05
N TRP A 38 16.48 0.84 -4.39
CA TRP A 38 15.84 0.62 -5.69
C TRP A 38 16.78 1.04 -6.84
N LYS A 39 17.37 2.24 -6.79
CA LYS A 39 18.32 2.69 -7.82
C LYS A 39 19.55 1.81 -7.92
N ALA A 40 20.06 1.30 -6.80
CA ALA A 40 21.18 0.35 -6.81
C ALA A 40 20.81 -0.97 -7.50
N ILE A 41 19.64 -1.54 -7.19
CA ILE A 41 19.15 -2.76 -7.84
C ILE A 41 18.89 -2.52 -9.33
N ASP A 42 18.27 -1.39 -9.69
CA ASP A 42 17.99 -1.01 -11.07
C ASP A 42 19.28 -0.95 -11.91
N SER A 43 20.30 -0.26 -11.38
CA SER A 43 21.62 -0.18 -12.00
C SER A 43 22.28 -1.55 -12.09
N TYR A 44 22.23 -2.37 -11.04
CA TYR A 44 22.79 -3.72 -11.10
C TYR A 44 22.12 -4.57 -12.20
N VAL A 45 20.79 -4.59 -12.22
CA VAL A 45 20.00 -5.39 -13.17
C VAL A 45 20.19 -4.89 -14.60
N SER A 46 20.36 -3.59 -14.84
CA SER A 46 20.60 -3.06 -16.18
C SER A 46 21.96 -3.50 -16.75
N HIS A 47 22.96 -3.74 -15.91
CA HIS A 47 24.30 -4.15 -16.35
C HIS A 47 24.51 -5.67 -16.34
N ASN A 48 23.91 -6.39 -15.38
CA ASN A 48 24.18 -7.81 -15.13
C ASN A 48 23.00 -8.73 -15.45
N GLY A 49 21.83 -8.16 -15.75
CA GLY A 49 20.58 -8.90 -15.88
C GLY A 49 19.90 -9.22 -14.54
N PRO A 50 18.78 -9.95 -14.57
CA PRO A 50 17.98 -10.26 -13.38
C PRO A 50 18.73 -11.10 -12.35
N ILE A 51 18.45 -10.86 -11.07
CA ILE A 51 18.96 -11.66 -9.95
C ILE A 51 18.21 -12.99 -9.91
N ALA A 52 18.92 -14.11 -10.09
CA ALA A 52 18.33 -15.44 -10.25
C ALA A 52 17.36 -15.82 -9.10
N GLN A 53 17.74 -15.52 -7.86
CA GLN A 53 16.96 -15.88 -6.67
C GLN A 53 15.80 -14.92 -6.37
N ALA A 54 15.70 -13.78 -7.05
CA ALA A 54 14.69 -12.76 -6.73
C ALA A 54 13.27 -13.30 -6.85
N ARG A 55 12.99 -14.11 -7.88
CA ARG A 55 11.65 -14.69 -8.10
C ARG A 55 11.26 -15.65 -6.99
N THR A 56 12.18 -16.52 -6.58
CA THR A 56 11.95 -17.46 -5.46
C THR A 56 11.71 -16.71 -4.16
N PHE A 57 12.51 -15.66 -3.90
CA PHE A 57 12.33 -14.83 -2.72
C PHE A 57 10.97 -14.12 -2.73
N THR A 58 10.59 -13.48 -3.84
CA THR A 58 9.28 -12.81 -4.00
C THR A 58 8.13 -13.80 -3.82
N PHE A 59 8.25 -15.03 -4.35
CA PHE A 59 7.25 -16.08 -4.17
C PHE A 59 7.06 -16.45 -2.69
N LEU A 60 8.15 -16.71 -1.96
CA LEU A 60 8.09 -17.06 -0.54
C LEU A 60 7.60 -15.88 0.32
N ASN A 61 8.07 -14.67 0.04
CA ASN A 61 7.60 -13.44 0.67
C ASN A 61 6.08 -13.29 0.49
N SER A 62 5.57 -13.58 -0.71
CA SER A 62 4.14 -13.47 -1.00
C SER A 62 3.30 -14.42 -0.16
N TRP A 63 3.71 -15.67 0.04
CA TRP A 63 3.00 -16.59 0.94
C TRP A 63 2.99 -16.10 2.39
N ALA A 64 4.15 -15.70 2.90
CA ALA A 64 4.28 -15.18 4.26
C ALA A 64 3.41 -13.93 4.47
N TYR A 65 3.46 -13.01 3.51
CA TYR A 65 2.74 -11.74 3.58
C TYR A 65 1.23 -11.89 3.39
N SER A 66 0.80 -12.85 2.58
CA SER A 66 -0.61 -13.25 2.47
C SER A 66 -1.15 -13.68 3.84
N ALA A 67 -0.47 -14.60 4.53
CA ALA A 67 -0.87 -15.06 5.85
C ALA A 67 -0.86 -13.91 6.88
N ALA A 68 0.20 -13.10 6.88
CA ALA A 68 0.32 -11.94 7.75
C ALA A 68 -0.82 -10.93 7.53
N SER A 69 -1.26 -10.72 6.29
CA SER A 69 -2.36 -9.80 5.95
C SER A 69 -3.70 -10.27 6.54
N PHE A 70 -4.00 -11.57 6.48
CA PHE A 70 -5.21 -12.11 7.11
C PHE A 70 -5.17 -12.04 8.64
N VAL A 71 -4.02 -12.34 9.25
CA VAL A 71 -3.83 -12.17 10.70
C VAL A 71 -4.02 -10.71 11.11
N LEU A 72 -3.42 -9.79 10.36
CA LEU A 72 -3.55 -8.36 10.61
C LEU A 72 -5.01 -7.88 10.45
N MET A 73 -5.75 -8.41 9.48
CA MET A 73 -7.19 -8.14 9.34
C MET A 73 -7.98 -8.52 10.60
N ILE A 74 -7.69 -9.70 11.19
CA ILE A 74 -8.32 -10.14 12.45
C ILE A 74 -7.96 -9.19 13.60
N LEU A 75 -6.70 -8.74 13.69
CA LEU A 75 -6.28 -7.77 14.69
C LEU A 75 -6.98 -6.41 14.51
N ILE A 76 -7.12 -5.93 13.27
CA ILE A 76 -7.84 -4.68 12.95
C ILE A 76 -9.33 -4.80 13.29
N ALA A 77 -9.94 -5.97 13.16
CA ALA A 77 -11.33 -6.18 13.56
C ALA A 77 -11.51 -6.16 15.08
N SER A 78 -10.44 -6.40 15.86
CA SER A 78 -10.48 -6.46 17.31
C SER A 78 -10.29 -5.07 17.95
N PRO A 79 -11.26 -4.53 18.71
CA PRO A 79 -11.10 -3.26 19.40
C PRO A 79 -10.00 -3.29 20.46
N SER A 80 -9.83 -4.43 21.14
CA SER A 80 -8.84 -4.58 22.23
C SER A 80 -7.39 -4.51 21.78
N HIS A 81 -7.11 -4.63 20.48
CA HIS A 81 -5.77 -4.61 19.91
C HIS A 81 -5.48 -3.35 19.10
N GLU A 82 -6.25 -2.26 19.31
CA GLU A 82 -6.20 -1.06 18.45
C GLU A 82 -4.79 -0.54 18.20
N LYS A 83 -4.04 -0.26 19.26
CA LYS A 83 -2.68 0.31 19.16
C LYS A 83 -1.75 -0.60 18.38
N THR A 84 -1.77 -1.89 18.70
CA THR A 84 -0.97 -2.91 18.03
C THR A 84 -1.35 -3.03 16.56
N ALA A 85 -2.65 -3.07 16.25
CA ALA A 85 -3.15 -3.18 14.88
C ALA A 85 -2.76 -1.97 14.02
N ARG A 86 -2.87 -0.74 14.55
CA ARG A 86 -2.44 0.50 13.86
C ARG A 86 -0.95 0.47 13.55
N SER A 87 -0.15 0.07 14.54
CA SER A 87 1.31 0.01 14.42
C SER A 87 1.75 -1.03 13.39
N LEU A 88 1.17 -2.24 13.46
CA LEU A 88 1.46 -3.31 12.51
C LEU A 88 0.97 -2.97 11.10
N TYR A 89 -0.20 -2.34 10.96
CA TYR A 89 -0.70 -1.90 9.66
C TYR A 89 0.19 -0.84 9.03
N HIS A 90 0.66 0.14 9.79
CA HIS A 90 1.61 1.13 9.28
C HIS A 90 2.96 0.47 8.92
N ALA A 91 3.48 -0.40 9.78
CA ALA A 91 4.72 -1.14 9.54
C ALA A 91 4.64 -1.99 8.26
N SER A 92 3.48 -2.60 7.99
CA SER A 92 3.28 -3.44 6.82
C SER A 92 3.47 -2.66 5.51
N LYS A 93 3.16 -1.35 5.50
CA LYS A 93 3.36 -0.48 4.31
C LYS A 93 4.82 -0.23 3.97
N PHE A 94 5.72 -0.28 4.96
CA PHE A 94 7.16 -0.27 4.67
C PHE A 94 7.65 -1.62 4.16
N TRP A 95 7.08 -2.71 4.64
CA TRP A 95 7.43 -4.04 4.15
C TRP A 95 7.10 -4.20 2.66
N GLU A 96 6.03 -3.56 2.18
CA GLU A 96 5.64 -3.55 0.76
C GLU A 96 6.75 -2.99 -0.17
N TYR A 97 7.72 -2.21 0.34
CA TYR A 97 8.90 -1.83 -0.44
C TYR A 97 9.67 -3.03 -1.01
N ILE A 98 9.64 -4.17 -0.32
CA ILE A 98 10.24 -5.42 -0.80
C ILE A 98 9.65 -5.84 -2.14
N ASP A 99 8.39 -5.51 -2.43
CA ASP A 99 7.77 -5.89 -3.70
C ASP A 99 8.36 -5.11 -4.86
N VAL A 100 8.59 -3.80 -4.67
CA VAL A 100 9.23 -2.95 -5.68
C VAL A 100 10.66 -3.44 -5.96
N LEU A 101 11.41 -3.72 -4.89
CA LEU A 101 12.77 -4.24 -5.02
C LEU A 101 12.77 -5.63 -5.68
N GLY A 102 11.85 -6.51 -5.30
CA GLY A 102 11.72 -7.87 -5.83
C GLY A 102 11.32 -7.90 -7.30
N VAL A 103 10.32 -7.09 -7.69
CA VAL A 103 9.91 -6.90 -9.10
C VAL A 103 11.11 -6.42 -9.92
N ARG A 104 11.83 -5.41 -9.45
CA ARG A 104 12.99 -4.90 -10.19
C ARG A 104 14.12 -5.92 -10.27
N ALA A 105 14.47 -6.54 -9.15
CA ALA A 105 15.50 -7.57 -9.05
C ALA A 105 15.20 -8.77 -9.98
N GLY A 106 13.93 -9.14 -10.13
CA GLY A 106 13.47 -10.19 -11.04
C GLY A 106 13.47 -9.80 -12.52
N GLY A 107 13.91 -8.59 -12.87
CA GLY A 107 13.93 -8.05 -14.24
C GLY A 107 12.61 -7.40 -14.67
N GLY A 108 11.63 -7.29 -13.78
CA GLY A 108 10.34 -6.68 -14.07
C GLY A 108 10.44 -5.18 -14.28
N LEU A 109 9.46 -4.65 -15.03
CA LEU A 109 9.19 -3.23 -15.13
C LEU A 109 8.26 -2.81 -13.99
N ILE A 110 8.48 -1.62 -13.47
CA ILE A 110 7.65 -1.03 -12.42
C ILE A 110 6.69 -0.06 -13.09
N ASP A 111 5.39 -0.34 -12.96
CA ASP A 111 4.32 0.53 -13.42
C ASP A 111 4.16 1.76 -12.52
N LEU A 112 3.55 2.81 -13.07
CA LEU A 112 3.43 4.09 -12.38
C LEU A 112 2.53 3.99 -11.15
N HIS A 113 1.41 3.27 -11.24
CA HIS A 113 0.52 3.07 -10.09
C HIS A 113 1.27 2.38 -8.95
N PHE A 114 1.96 1.27 -9.26
CA PHE A 114 2.72 0.50 -8.27
C PHE A 114 3.81 1.36 -7.61
N ALA A 115 4.62 2.07 -8.39
CA ALA A 115 5.63 2.99 -7.85
C ALA A 115 5.03 4.08 -6.95
N PHE A 116 4.01 4.79 -7.45
CA PHE A 116 3.39 5.89 -6.74
C PHE A 116 2.75 5.39 -5.43
N HIS A 117 1.96 4.32 -5.52
CA HIS A 117 1.32 3.69 -4.37
C HIS A 117 2.34 3.33 -3.29
N HIS A 118 3.40 2.60 -3.63
CA HIS A 118 4.36 2.14 -2.64
C HIS A 118 5.13 3.30 -2.00
N LEU A 119 5.44 4.36 -2.76
CA LEU A 119 6.09 5.55 -2.21
C LEU A 119 5.18 6.35 -1.27
N THR A 120 3.89 6.46 -1.55
CA THR A 120 3.00 7.36 -0.80
C THR A 120 2.15 6.67 0.27
N THR A 121 1.93 5.36 0.20
CA THR A 121 1.09 4.64 1.17
C THR A 121 1.65 4.61 2.60
N PRO A 122 2.98 4.57 2.84
CA PRO A 122 3.53 4.79 4.17
C PRO A 122 3.13 6.15 4.75
N TYR A 123 3.16 7.22 3.95
CA TYR A 123 2.71 8.56 4.38
C TYR A 123 1.21 8.61 4.62
N LEU A 124 0.41 7.99 3.75
CA LEU A 124 -1.04 7.89 3.92
C LEU A 124 -1.39 7.18 5.23
N SER A 125 -0.77 6.03 5.50
CA SER A 125 -1.02 5.27 6.72
C SER A 125 -0.50 5.99 7.97
N TYR A 126 0.61 6.73 7.88
CA TYR A 126 1.05 7.58 8.99
C TYR A 126 -0.01 8.64 9.32
N VAL A 127 -0.49 9.37 8.32
CA VAL A 127 -1.50 10.43 8.53
C VAL A 127 -2.84 9.86 9.01
N ARG A 128 -3.34 8.80 8.38
CA ARG A 128 -4.72 8.28 8.59
C ARG A 128 -4.86 7.12 9.55
N VAL A 129 -3.75 6.53 9.99
CA VAL A 129 -3.77 5.41 10.93
C VAL A 129 -2.95 5.74 12.16
N VAL A 130 -1.81 6.42 12.04
CA VAL A 130 -0.98 6.76 13.20
C VAL A 130 -1.38 8.10 13.82
N LEU A 131 -1.44 9.17 13.04
CA LEU A 131 -1.75 10.51 13.56
C LEU A 131 -3.24 10.71 13.82
N HIS A 132 -4.08 10.46 12.81
CA HIS A 132 -5.53 10.67 12.89
C HIS A 132 -6.25 9.41 12.47
N SER A 133 -6.77 8.64 13.43
CA SER A 133 -7.31 7.31 13.18
C SER A 133 -8.84 7.27 13.00
N ASP A 134 -9.55 8.38 12.94
CA ASP A 134 -11.02 8.32 12.80
C ASP A 134 -11.44 7.58 11.52
N GLY A 135 -12.28 6.54 11.67
CA GLY A 135 -12.79 5.74 10.55
C GLY A 135 -11.78 4.81 9.86
N TRP A 136 -10.56 4.68 10.37
CA TRP A 136 -9.47 3.97 9.68
C TRP A 136 -9.72 2.47 9.43
N ARG A 137 -10.45 1.81 10.35
CA ARG A 137 -10.57 0.34 10.39
C ARG A 137 -11.17 -0.25 9.13
N VAL A 138 -12.23 0.37 8.58
CA VAL A 138 -12.93 -0.17 7.41
C VAL A 138 -12.00 -0.24 6.20
N LEU A 139 -11.31 0.87 5.89
CA LEU A 139 -10.35 0.91 4.81
C LEU A 139 -9.18 -0.05 5.06
N ALA A 140 -8.65 -0.09 6.28
CA ALA A 140 -7.53 -0.96 6.61
C ALA A 140 -7.90 -2.45 6.50
N MET A 141 -9.10 -2.87 6.90
CA MET A 141 -9.59 -4.25 6.72
C MET A 141 -9.77 -4.61 5.24
N LEU A 142 -10.35 -3.71 4.44
CA LEU A 142 -10.50 -3.96 3.00
C LEU A 142 -9.15 -4.03 2.29
N ASN A 143 -8.20 -3.18 2.71
CA ASN A 143 -6.85 -3.20 2.19
C ASN A 143 -6.11 -4.49 2.58
N THR A 144 -6.17 -4.93 3.83
CA THR A 144 -5.52 -6.18 4.25
C THR A 144 -6.20 -7.42 3.66
N LEU A 145 -7.51 -7.40 3.45
CA LEU A 145 -8.21 -8.43 2.68
C LEU A 145 -7.69 -8.49 1.25
N HIS A 146 -7.64 -7.34 0.56
CA HIS A 146 -7.12 -7.28 -0.81
C HIS A 146 -5.67 -7.75 -0.87
N HIS A 147 -4.82 -7.33 0.07
CA HIS A 147 -3.42 -7.76 0.12
C HIS A 147 -3.34 -9.28 0.38
N GLY A 148 -4.12 -9.83 1.31
CA GLY A 148 -4.19 -11.28 1.51
C GLY A 148 -4.46 -12.05 0.21
N LEU A 149 -5.45 -11.61 -0.58
CA LEU A 149 -5.77 -12.24 -1.85
C LEU A 149 -4.70 -11.99 -2.93
N MET A 150 -4.18 -10.76 -3.03
CA MET A 150 -3.18 -10.36 -4.01
C MET A 150 -1.86 -11.11 -3.82
N TYR A 151 -1.39 -11.22 -2.58
CA TYR A 151 -0.16 -11.95 -2.28
C TYR A 151 -0.35 -13.46 -2.39
N ALA A 152 -1.52 -14.01 -2.04
CA ALA A 152 -1.82 -15.41 -2.36
C ALA A 152 -1.72 -15.67 -3.88
N TYR A 153 -2.25 -14.75 -4.71
CA TYR A 153 -2.12 -14.82 -6.15
C TYR A 153 -0.65 -14.73 -6.61
N PHE A 154 0.15 -13.80 -6.07
CA PHE A 154 1.59 -13.72 -6.36
C PHE A 154 2.37 -14.96 -5.89
N GLY A 155 1.87 -15.64 -4.84
CA GLY A 155 2.32 -16.96 -4.38
C GLY A 155 1.81 -18.14 -5.23
N GLY A 156 1.14 -17.89 -6.37
CA GLY A 156 0.72 -18.92 -7.32
C GLY A 156 -0.75 -19.32 -7.27
N ALA A 157 -1.59 -18.72 -6.42
CA ALA A 157 -3.02 -18.99 -6.37
C ALA A 157 -3.79 -18.33 -7.54
N GLY A 158 -3.57 -18.82 -8.77
CA GLY A 158 -4.06 -18.22 -10.02
C GLY A 158 -5.58 -18.01 -10.10
N LEU A 159 -6.37 -18.83 -9.39
CA LEU A 159 -7.83 -18.73 -9.32
C LEU A 159 -8.33 -17.41 -8.72
N LEU A 160 -7.48 -16.69 -7.98
CA LEU A 160 -7.83 -15.41 -7.35
C LEU A 160 -7.79 -14.23 -8.33
N ARG A 161 -7.22 -14.39 -9.53
CA ARG A 161 -7.06 -13.31 -10.52
C ARG A 161 -8.34 -12.48 -10.74
N PRO A 162 -9.55 -13.06 -10.90
CA PRO A 162 -10.76 -12.27 -11.10
C PRO A 162 -11.14 -11.41 -9.89
N ALA A 163 -10.84 -11.90 -8.67
CA ALA A 163 -11.15 -11.20 -7.43
C ALA A 163 -10.25 -9.98 -7.21
N LEU A 164 -9.05 -9.94 -7.77
CA LEU A 164 -8.10 -8.85 -7.55
C LEU A 164 -8.61 -7.52 -8.10
N GLU A 165 -9.18 -7.53 -9.32
CA GLU A 165 -9.71 -6.30 -9.90
C GLU A 165 -10.89 -5.75 -9.09
N VAL A 166 -11.75 -6.65 -8.63
CA VAL A 166 -12.95 -6.31 -7.85
C VAL A 166 -12.57 -5.78 -6.48
N THR A 167 -11.78 -6.54 -5.71
CA THR A 167 -11.39 -6.16 -4.35
C THR A 167 -10.51 -4.91 -4.33
N GLY A 168 -9.60 -4.75 -5.30
CA GLY A 168 -8.79 -3.55 -5.47
C GLY A 168 -9.63 -2.30 -5.72
N THR A 169 -10.68 -2.42 -6.53
CA THR A 169 -11.60 -1.32 -6.82
C THR A 169 -12.50 -1.00 -5.62
N ILE A 170 -13.06 -2.03 -4.96
CA ILE A 170 -13.95 -1.86 -3.81
C ILE A 170 -13.23 -1.13 -2.66
N GLN A 171 -12.00 -1.54 -2.31
CA GLN A 171 -11.27 -0.87 -1.22
C GLN A 171 -11.06 0.63 -1.49
N LEU A 172 -10.77 1.02 -2.74
CA LEU A 172 -10.52 2.40 -3.12
C LEU A 172 -11.82 3.21 -3.10
N VAL A 173 -12.91 2.69 -3.67
CA VAL A 173 -14.21 3.37 -3.69
C VAL A 173 -14.74 3.58 -2.28
N VAL A 174 -14.67 2.55 -1.42
CA VAL A 174 -15.09 2.66 -0.02
C VAL A 174 -14.21 3.64 0.74
N GLY A 175 -12.88 3.59 0.55
CA GLY A 175 -11.95 4.53 1.16
C GLY A 175 -12.24 5.98 0.78
N ILE A 176 -12.37 6.27 -0.52
CA ILE A 176 -12.71 7.61 -1.05
C ILE A 176 -14.04 8.09 -0.47
N SER A 177 -15.08 7.25 -0.49
CA SER A 177 -16.40 7.60 0.02
C SER A 177 -16.36 7.90 1.52
N GLY A 178 -15.60 7.11 2.28
CA GLY A 178 -15.39 7.32 3.71
C GLY A 178 -14.67 8.64 4.02
N GLU A 179 -13.57 8.93 3.31
CA GLU A 179 -12.84 10.19 3.49
C GLU A 179 -13.67 11.41 3.07
N ALA A 180 -14.41 11.33 1.96
CA ALA A 180 -15.31 12.38 1.50
C ALA A 180 -16.44 12.65 2.51
N TRP A 181 -17.04 11.58 3.07
CA TRP A 181 -18.03 11.69 4.13
C TRP A 181 -17.47 12.35 5.38
N MET A 182 -16.29 11.92 5.83
CA MET A 182 -15.61 12.51 6.99
C MET A 182 -15.23 13.97 6.77
N LEU A 183 -14.85 14.38 5.55
CA LEU A 183 -14.67 15.79 5.25
C LEU A 183 -16.00 16.54 5.34
N TRP A 184 -17.01 16.06 4.62
CA TRP A 184 -18.32 16.72 4.54
C TRP A 184 -18.98 16.90 5.91
N ALA A 185 -18.98 15.86 6.74
CA ALA A 185 -19.60 15.88 8.07
C ALA A 185 -18.92 16.84 9.06
N ARG A 186 -17.73 17.32 8.73
CA ARG A 186 -16.85 18.12 9.59
C ARG A 186 -16.59 19.53 9.05
N LEU A 187 -16.91 19.78 7.78
CA LEU A 187 -16.84 21.10 7.17
C LEU A 187 -17.73 22.11 7.92
N GLY A 188 -17.17 23.27 8.23
CA GLY A 188 -17.87 24.35 8.92
C GLY A 188 -17.91 24.22 10.45
N LYS A 189 -17.33 23.17 11.03
CA LYS A 189 -17.15 23.03 12.48
C LYS A 189 -15.76 23.53 12.87
N ALA A 190 -15.71 24.66 13.57
CA ALA A 190 -14.48 25.42 13.80
C ALA A 190 -13.36 24.67 14.55
N GLU A 191 -13.69 23.62 15.30
CA GLU A 191 -12.75 22.87 16.15
C GLU A 191 -12.33 21.52 15.56
N GLU A 192 -12.89 21.11 14.41
CA GLU A 192 -12.63 19.77 13.87
C GLU A 192 -11.46 19.77 12.86
N VAL A 193 -10.52 18.84 13.05
CA VAL A 193 -9.34 18.69 12.20
C VAL A 193 -9.69 17.93 10.92
N VAL A 194 -9.73 18.64 9.78
CA VAL A 194 -10.18 18.08 8.48
C VAL A 194 -9.05 17.72 7.50
N TRP A 195 -7.87 18.33 7.65
CA TRP A 195 -6.76 18.15 6.70
C TRP A 195 -6.30 16.68 6.49
N PRO A 196 -6.32 15.78 7.51
CA PRO A 196 -5.91 14.39 7.31
C PRO A 196 -6.81 13.70 6.30
N HIS A 197 -8.12 13.93 6.41
CA HIS A 197 -9.11 13.38 5.49
C HIS A 197 -8.95 13.95 4.07
N ALA A 198 -8.53 15.21 3.93
CA ALA A 198 -8.22 15.81 2.62
C ALA A 198 -6.99 15.14 1.97
N VAL A 199 -5.94 14.86 2.75
CA VAL A 199 -4.78 14.09 2.29
C VAL A 199 -5.20 12.67 1.89
N GLY A 200 -6.01 12.01 2.72
CA GLY A 200 -6.55 10.67 2.45
C GLY A 200 -7.34 10.62 1.15
N LEU A 201 -8.29 11.54 0.98
CA LEU A 201 -9.10 11.66 -0.22
C LEU A 201 -8.24 11.91 -1.47
N GLY A 202 -7.26 12.81 -1.39
CA GLY A 202 -6.37 13.12 -2.50
C GLY A 202 -5.52 11.93 -2.95
N LEU A 203 -4.89 11.22 -2.01
CA LEU A 203 -4.05 10.06 -2.32
C LEU A 203 -4.88 8.87 -2.82
N LEU A 204 -6.00 8.53 -2.15
CA LEU A 204 -6.85 7.43 -2.58
C LEU A 204 -7.48 7.68 -3.97
N SER A 205 -7.89 8.92 -4.25
CA SER A 205 -8.39 9.29 -5.58
C SER A 205 -7.29 9.17 -6.65
N SER A 206 -6.07 9.58 -6.32
CA SER A 206 -4.91 9.41 -7.21
C SER A 206 -4.63 7.93 -7.48
N TYR A 207 -4.72 7.08 -6.46
CA TYR A 207 -4.58 5.63 -6.61
C TYR A 207 -5.65 5.06 -7.53
N LEU A 208 -6.91 5.46 -7.37
CA LEU A 208 -7.99 4.99 -8.24
C LEU A 208 -7.77 5.39 -9.70
N VAL A 209 -7.34 6.64 -9.96
CA VAL A 209 -7.05 7.11 -11.32
C VAL A 209 -5.93 6.27 -11.96
N LEU A 210 -4.83 6.05 -11.24
CA LEU A 210 -3.70 5.26 -11.73
C LEU A 210 -4.07 3.78 -11.90
N TRP A 211 -4.82 3.22 -10.97
CA TRP A 211 -5.35 1.85 -11.05
C TRP A 211 -6.22 1.64 -12.29
N VAL A 212 -7.18 2.54 -12.54
CA VAL A 212 -8.07 2.47 -13.71
C VAL A 212 -7.27 2.61 -15.01
N ARG A 213 -6.28 3.51 -15.04
CA ARG A 213 -5.35 3.62 -16.18
C ARG A 213 -4.69 2.27 -16.46
N ASP A 214 -4.16 1.61 -15.44
CA ASP A 214 -3.40 0.37 -15.64
C ASP A 214 -4.28 -0.82 -16.00
N VAL A 215 -5.48 -0.92 -15.43
CA VAL A 215 -6.49 -1.91 -15.86
C VAL A 215 -6.84 -1.71 -17.34
N ARG A 216 -7.05 -0.46 -17.78
CA ARG A 216 -7.33 -0.15 -19.20
C ARG A 216 -6.16 -0.50 -20.10
N MET A 217 -4.92 -0.24 -19.67
CA MET A 217 -3.72 -0.58 -20.44
C MET A 217 -3.56 -2.11 -20.60
N ARG A 218 -3.76 -2.89 -19.52
CA ARG A 218 -3.69 -4.36 -19.58
C ARG A 218 -4.75 -4.96 -20.50
N ARG A 219 -5.99 -4.45 -20.45
CA ARG A 219 -7.07 -4.91 -21.33
C ARG A 219 -6.77 -4.64 -22.81
N ARG A 220 -6.18 -3.48 -23.14
CA ARG A 220 -5.78 -3.16 -24.52
C ARG A 220 -4.68 -4.07 -25.04
N GLN A 221 -3.70 -4.43 -24.21
CA GLN A 221 -2.64 -5.38 -24.58
C GLN A 221 -3.22 -6.76 -24.92
N HIS A 222 -4.12 -7.29 -24.08
CA HIS A 222 -4.75 -8.60 -24.34
C HIS A 222 -5.59 -8.62 -25.64
N VAL A 223 -6.25 -7.50 -26.00
CA VAL A 223 -7.01 -7.40 -27.26
C VAL A 223 -6.08 -7.30 -28.48
N GLY A 224 -4.95 -6.60 -28.35
CA GLY A 224 -3.95 -6.48 -29.42
C GLY A 224 -3.28 -7.80 -29.77
N ASP A 225 -2.90 -8.59 -28.75
CA ASP A 225 -2.25 -9.89 -28.92
C ASP A 225 -3.18 -10.94 -29.54
N GLY A 226 -4.50 -10.85 -29.28
CA GLY A 226 -5.50 -11.72 -29.92
C GLY A 226 -5.81 -11.38 -31.38
N GLN A 227 -5.49 -10.15 -31.83
CA GLN A 227 -5.67 -9.71 -33.22
C GLN A 227 -4.43 -9.95 -34.10
N SER A 228 -3.24 -10.07 -33.51
CA SER A 228 -2.03 -10.44 -34.25
C SER A 228 -1.97 -11.94 -34.55
N SER A 229 -2.51 -12.79 -33.68
CA SER A 229 -2.54 -14.25 -33.89
C SER A 229 -3.57 -14.72 -34.92
N THR A 230 -4.49 -13.86 -35.35
CA THR A 230 -5.56 -14.17 -36.33
C THR A 230 -5.25 -13.71 -37.75
N LYS A 231 -4.07 -13.13 -37.99
CA LYS A 231 -3.63 -12.64 -39.31
C LYS A 231 -2.54 -13.50 -39.97
N GLU A 232 -2.16 -14.62 -39.37
CA GLU A 232 -1.16 -15.56 -39.89
C GLU A 232 -1.75 -16.93 -40.30
N GLU A 233 -3.05 -17.00 -40.62
CA GLU A 233 -3.68 -18.17 -41.26
C GLU A 233 -4.01 -17.92 -42.74
#